data_AF-A0AA38UVP0-F1
#
_entry.id   AF-A0AA38UVP0-F1
#
_cell.length_a   1.000
_cell.length_b   1.000
_cell.length_c   1.000
_cell.angle_alpha   90.00
_cell.angle_beta   90.00
_cell.angle_gamma   90.00
#
_symmetry.space_group_name_H-M   'P 1'
#
loop_
_entity.id
_entity.type
_entity.pdbx_description
1 polymer ?
#
loop_
_entity_poly.entity_id
_entity_poly.type
_entity_poly.pdbx_seq_one_letter_code
_entity_poly.pdbx_strand_id
1 'polypeptide(L)'
;MAAKSLGVALITGASQGIGKAIALRLAKDGFRIALNDIPKKEQQLKALSREIEHHSGMDTYVAPADVTIESEVEQMVDQSTKALGGLDVMIANAGIFPEAKMVIDYPIESWKKTFAVNVEGVFFCYKYAARQMIAQGRGGRIVGASSIAGKRSSAQFSAYSASKFAVRGLTQSLALELSQHGITVNAYAPGIVFCSLVSERLF
;
A
#
# COMPACT_ATOMS: atom_id res chain seq x y z
N MET A 1 -30.78 -9.14 -1.51
CA MET A 1 -30.10 -8.84 -0.24
C MET A 1 -28.67 -8.43 -0.57
N ALA A 2 -28.17 -7.31 -0.07
CA ALA A 2 -26.77 -6.93 -0.27
C ALA A 2 -25.88 -8.07 0.28
N ALA A 3 -24.86 -8.47 -0.48
CA ALA A 3 -23.93 -9.50 -0.05
C ALA A 3 -23.28 -9.10 1.29
N LYS A 4 -23.20 -10.02 2.24
CA LYS A 4 -22.57 -9.76 3.54
C LYS A 4 -21.08 -9.46 3.32
N SER A 5 -20.66 -8.24 3.64
CA SER A 5 -19.28 -7.78 3.46
C SER A 5 -18.28 -8.65 4.24
N LEU A 6 -17.12 -8.94 3.64
CA LEU A 6 -16.00 -9.61 4.31
C LEU A 6 -15.21 -8.69 5.25
N GLY A 7 -15.47 -7.38 5.19
CA GLY A 7 -14.75 -6.36 5.95
C GLY A 7 -14.33 -5.19 5.06
N VAL A 8 -13.40 -4.39 5.56
CA VAL A 8 -12.87 -3.20 4.89
C VAL A 8 -11.40 -3.38 4.54
N ALA A 9 -11.04 -3.10 3.28
CA ALA A 9 -9.66 -3.06 2.82
C ALA A 9 -9.24 -1.65 2.40
N LEU A 10 -8.13 -1.15 2.94
CA LEU A 10 -7.48 0.09 2.52
C LEU A 10 -6.25 -0.24 1.67
N ILE A 11 -6.17 0.35 0.48
CA ILE A 11 -5.08 0.13 -0.47
C ILE A 11 -4.44 1.45 -0.86
N THR A 12 -3.13 1.56 -0.69
CA THR A 12 -2.34 2.72 -1.13
C THR A 12 -1.75 2.50 -2.53
N GLY A 13 -1.57 3.58 -3.29
CA GLY A 13 -1.15 3.49 -4.70
C GLY A 13 -2.19 2.77 -5.57
N ALA A 14 -3.48 2.95 -5.25
CA ALA A 14 -4.58 2.22 -5.86
C ALA A 14 -5.00 2.75 -7.24
N SER A 15 -4.51 3.92 -7.65
CA SER A 15 -4.97 4.54 -8.91
C SER A 15 -4.54 3.78 -10.17
N GLN A 16 -3.54 2.89 -10.06
CA GLN A 16 -2.91 2.23 -11.20
C GLN A 16 -2.22 0.92 -10.82
N GLY A 17 -1.80 0.15 -11.84
CA GLY A 17 -0.93 -1.01 -11.69
C GLY A 17 -1.45 -2.07 -10.71
N ILE A 18 -0.55 -2.60 -9.88
CA ILE A 18 -0.86 -3.67 -8.91
C ILE A 18 -1.89 -3.20 -7.88
N GLY A 19 -1.81 -1.95 -7.41
CA GLY A 19 -2.78 -1.41 -6.44
C GLY A 19 -4.21 -1.42 -6.97
N LYS A 20 -4.41 -0.95 -8.22
CA LYS A 20 -5.71 -1.03 -8.91
C LYS A 20 -6.21 -2.47 -9.02
N ALA A 21 -5.33 -3.39 -9.43
CA ALA A 21 -5.69 -4.80 -9.59
C ALA A 21 -6.08 -5.45 -8.25
N ILE A 22 -5.38 -5.14 -7.15
CA ILE A 22 -5.72 -5.61 -5.80
C ILE A 22 -7.08 -5.05 -5.38
N ALA A 23 -7.34 -3.77 -5.57
CA ALA A 23 -8.61 -3.14 -5.21
C ALA A 23 -9.80 -3.80 -5.93
N LEU A 24 -9.70 -3.99 -7.25
CA LEU A 24 -10.72 -4.69 -8.04
C LEU A 24 -10.93 -6.13 -7.57
N ARG A 25 -9.85 -6.85 -7.26
CA ARG A 25 -9.95 -8.23 -6.80
C ARG A 25 -10.63 -8.34 -5.43
N LEU A 26 -10.19 -7.53 -4.46
CA LEU A 26 -10.78 -7.54 -3.11
C LEU A 26 -12.24 -7.10 -3.13
N ALA A 27 -12.61 -6.13 -3.96
CA ALA A 27 -14.01 -5.75 -4.15
C ALA A 27 -14.84 -6.93 -4.69
N LYS A 28 -14.35 -7.61 -5.72
CA LYS A 28 -14.99 -8.80 -6.29
C LYS A 28 -15.15 -9.92 -5.25
N ASP A 29 -14.20 -10.05 -4.34
CA ASP A 29 -14.25 -11.04 -3.26
C ASP A 29 -15.23 -10.62 -2.12
N GLY A 30 -15.70 -9.36 -2.08
CA GLY A 30 -16.74 -8.88 -1.15
C GLY A 30 -16.26 -7.90 -0.07
N PHE A 31 -15.08 -7.30 -0.24
CA PHE A 31 -14.59 -6.24 0.65
C PHE A 31 -15.11 -4.87 0.22
N ARG A 32 -15.44 -4.02 1.20
CA ARG A 32 -15.59 -2.58 0.95
C ARG A 32 -14.20 -1.95 0.87
N ILE A 33 -14.01 -1.01 -0.04
CA ILE A 33 -12.66 -0.60 -0.45
C ILE A 33 -12.42 0.89 -0.16
N ALA A 34 -11.42 1.17 0.66
CA ALA A 34 -10.81 2.49 0.74
C ALA A 34 -9.65 2.59 -0.26
N LEU A 35 -9.70 3.60 -1.11
CA LEU A 35 -8.80 3.83 -2.24
C LEU A 35 -7.91 5.03 -1.96
N ASN A 36 -6.61 4.80 -1.76
CA ASN A 36 -5.63 5.86 -1.60
C ASN A 36 -4.66 5.92 -2.78
N ASP A 37 -4.31 7.15 -3.13
CA ASP A 37 -3.12 7.53 -3.89
C ASP A 37 -2.86 9.02 -3.57
N ILE A 38 -1.78 9.58 -4.11
CA ILE A 38 -1.45 10.99 -3.91
C ILE A 38 -2.57 11.92 -4.43
N PRO A 39 -2.79 13.11 -3.84
CA PRO A 39 -3.92 14.00 -4.18
C PRO A 39 -4.12 14.27 -5.68
N LYS A 40 -3.03 14.42 -6.43
CA LYS A 40 -3.08 14.64 -7.89
C LYS A 40 -3.69 13.48 -8.70
N LYS A 41 -3.88 12.31 -8.07
CA LYS A 41 -4.48 11.10 -8.67
C LYS A 41 -5.93 10.87 -8.23
N GLU A 42 -6.55 11.83 -7.54
CA GLU A 42 -7.92 11.71 -7.03
C GLU A 42 -8.94 11.35 -8.13
N GLN A 43 -8.78 11.89 -9.33
CA GLN A 43 -9.72 11.63 -10.42
C GLN A 43 -9.65 10.20 -10.94
N GLN A 44 -8.46 9.60 -10.94
CA GLN A 44 -8.27 8.18 -11.23
C GLN A 44 -8.86 7.31 -10.11
N LEU A 45 -8.74 7.72 -8.85
CA LEU A 45 -9.38 7.02 -7.73
C LEU A 45 -10.90 7.06 -7.83
N LYS A 46 -11.49 8.22 -8.14
CA LYS A 46 -12.94 8.34 -8.38
C LYS A 46 -13.42 7.50 -9.56
N ALA A 47 -12.61 7.38 -10.62
CA ALA A 47 -12.93 6.50 -11.74
C ALA A 47 -12.91 5.02 -11.31
N LEU A 48 -11.90 4.60 -10.53
CA LEU A 48 -11.82 3.25 -10.00
C LEU A 48 -12.96 2.94 -9.00
N SER A 49 -13.34 3.89 -8.16
CA SER A 49 -14.49 3.78 -7.24
C SER A 49 -15.77 3.46 -8.01
N ARG A 50 -16.08 4.22 -9.08
CA ARG A 50 -17.22 3.94 -9.95
C ARG A 50 -17.13 2.57 -10.64
N GLU A 51 -15.93 2.18 -11.07
CA GLU A 51 -15.70 0.87 -11.70
C GLU A 51 -15.99 -0.28 -10.71
N ILE A 52 -15.54 -0.15 -9.46
CA ILE A 52 -15.79 -1.11 -8.38
C ILE A 52 -17.28 -1.20 -8.06
N GLU A 53 -17.95 -0.06 -7.88
CA GLU A 53 -19.37 -0.01 -7.58
C GLU A 53 -20.19 -0.64 -8.72
N HIS A 54 -19.84 -0.34 -9.98
CA HIS A 54 -20.51 -0.90 -11.14
C HIS A 54 -20.36 -2.43 -11.24
N HIS A 55 -19.15 -2.97 -11.00
CA HIS A 55 -18.88 -4.40 -11.21
C HIS A 55 -19.18 -5.30 -9.99
N SER A 56 -19.07 -4.77 -8.78
CA SER A 56 -19.18 -5.57 -7.54
C SER A 56 -20.31 -5.14 -6.62
N GLY A 57 -20.83 -3.91 -6.79
CA GLY A 57 -21.79 -3.31 -5.86
C GLY A 57 -21.23 -3.04 -4.47
N MET A 58 -19.91 -3.14 -4.26
CA MET A 58 -19.26 -2.83 -2.99
C MET A 58 -19.08 -1.34 -2.79
N ASP A 59 -19.32 -0.86 -1.57
CA ASP A 59 -19.06 0.52 -1.19
C ASP A 59 -17.58 0.85 -1.28
N THR A 60 -17.30 2.09 -1.69
CA THR A 60 -15.94 2.61 -1.76
C THR A 60 -15.78 3.92 -1.01
N TYR A 61 -14.57 4.21 -0.55
CA TYR A 61 -14.19 5.52 -0.02
C TYR A 61 -12.90 5.98 -0.68
N VAL A 62 -12.91 7.17 -1.31
CA VAL A 62 -11.73 7.76 -1.92
C VAL A 62 -11.01 8.60 -0.86
N ALA A 63 -9.77 8.23 -0.53
CA ALA A 63 -8.97 8.85 0.52
C ALA A 63 -7.59 9.32 -0.03
N PRO A 64 -7.55 10.43 -0.77
CA PRO A 64 -6.29 10.95 -1.31
C PRO A 64 -5.41 11.44 -0.18
N ALA A 65 -4.17 10.95 -0.12
CA ALA A 65 -3.17 11.28 0.90
C ALA A 65 -1.78 10.92 0.39
N ASP A 66 -0.77 11.71 0.75
CA ASP A 66 0.63 11.38 0.52
C ASP A 66 1.16 10.50 1.65
N VAL A 67 1.56 9.27 1.30
CA VAL A 67 2.08 8.31 2.26
C VAL A 67 3.40 8.76 2.90
N THR A 68 4.12 9.74 2.33
CA THR A 68 5.33 10.30 2.97
C THR A 68 5.01 11.24 4.13
N ILE A 69 3.75 11.60 4.35
CA ILE A 69 3.32 12.56 5.38
C ILE A 69 2.57 11.79 6.46
N GLU A 70 3.20 11.60 7.63
CA GLU A 70 2.67 10.78 8.72
C GLU A 70 1.24 11.18 9.12
N SER A 71 0.98 12.48 9.28
CA SER A 71 -0.34 12.99 9.68
C SER A 71 -1.42 12.73 8.64
N GLU A 72 -1.08 12.73 7.35
CA GLU A 72 -2.04 12.39 6.29
C GLU A 72 -2.35 10.88 6.30
N VAL A 73 -1.37 10.02 6.61
CA VAL A 73 -1.61 8.58 6.74
C VAL A 73 -2.50 8.26 7.94
N GLU A 74 -2.29 8.92 9.07
CA GLU A 74 -3.15 8.81 10.24
C GLU A 74 -4.60 9.19 9.92
N GLN A 75 -4.78 10.37 9.30
CA GLN A 75 -6.10 10.85 8.90
C GLN A 75 -6.76 9.95 7.85
N MET A 76 -6.01 9.46 6.87
CA MET A 76 -6.49 8.52 5.86
C MET A 76 -7.08 7.26 6.50
N VAL A 77 -6.36 6.67 7.48
CA VAL A 77 -6.83 5.47 8.19
C VAL A 77 -8.10 5.77 9.01
N ASP A 78 -8.10 6.87 9.76
CA ASP A 78 -9.25 7.30 10.58
C ASP A 78 -10.50 7.56 9.72
N GLN A 79 -10.36 8.34 8.65
CA GLN A 79 -11.47 8.70 7.75
C GLN A 79 -12.01 7.48 7.01
N SER A 80 -11.13 6.61 6.50
CA SER A 80 -11.53 5.36 5.83
C SER A 80 -12.30 4.44 6.78
N THR A 81 -11.83 4.33 8.02
CA THR A 81 -12.49 3.53 9.06
C THR A 81 -13.86 4.11 9.40
N LYS A 82 -13.99 5.42 9.56
CA LYS A 82 -15.27 6.08 9.84
C LYS A 82 -16.27 5.91 8.68
N ALA A 83 -15.81 6.09 7.45
CA ALA A 83 -16.66 6.01 6.27
C ALA A 83 -17.16 4.58 6.00
N LEU A 84 -16.31 3.57 6.22
CA LEU A 84 -16.62 2.17 5.89
C LEU A 84 -16.89 1.31 7.16
N GLY A 85 -16.90 1.89 8.35
CA GLY A 85 -17.23 1.18 9.60
C GLY A 85 -16.18 0.18 10.08
N GLY A 86 -14.90 0.39 9.74
CA GLY A 86 -13.78 -0.42 10.23
C GLY A 86 -12.59 -0.49 9.28
N LEU A 87 -11.53 -1.17 9.72
CA LEU A 87 -10.38 -1.56 8.91
C LEU A 87 -9.97 -3.00 9.22
N ASP A 88 -10.03 -3.88 8.23
CA ASP A 88 -9.72 -5.32 8.37
C ASP A 88 -8.46 -5.72 7.59
N VAL A 89 -8.19 -5.03 6.48
CA VAL A 89 -7.04 -5.28 5.60
C VAL A 89 -6.34 -3.97 5.25
N MET A 90 -5.03 -3.90 5.48
CA MET A 90 -4.18 -2.82 4.99
C MET A 90 -3.22 -3.33 3.92
N ILE A 91 -3.27 -2.74 2.74
CA ILE A 91 -2.35 -2.99 1.63
C ILE A 91 -1.45 -1.76 1.44
N ALA A 92 -0.25 -1.81 2.02
CA ALA A 92 0.79 -0.79 1.83
C ALA A 92 1.51 -1.04 0.49
N ASN A 93 0.89 -0.62 -0.60
CA ASN A 93 1.34 -0.85 -1.97
C ASN A 93 2.00 0.36 -2.64
N ALA A 94 1.73 1.58 -2.19
CA ALA A 94 2.36 2.78 -2.73
C ALA A 94 3.89 2.63 -2.75
N GLY A 95 4.50 3.02 -3.88
CA GLY A 95 5.93 2.88 -4.08
C GLY A 95 6.39 3.58 -5.34
N ILE A 96 7.65 3.99 -5.34
CA ILE A 96 8.34 4.51 -6.53
C ILE A 96 9.52 3.62 -6.89
N PHE A 97 9.86 3.64 -8.18
CA PHE A 97 11.05 3.02 -8.72
C PHE A 97 11.97 4.12 -9.23
N PRO A 98 13.10 4.41 -8.55
CA PRO A 98 14.04 5.43 -9.00
C PRO A 98 14.75 5.03 -10.29
N GLU A 99 15.47 5.98 -10.90
CA GLU A 99 16.33 5.71 -12.05
C GLU A 99 17.49 4.75 -11.67
N ALA A 100 17.95 3.97 -12.64
CA ALA A 100 19.13 3.13 -12.47
C ALA A 100 20.38 4.02 -12.49
N LYS A 101 21.15 4.05 -11.40
CA LYS A 101 22.38 4.83 -11.35
C LYS A 101 23.44 4.25 -10.42
N MET A 102 24.71 4.39 -10.77
CA MET A 102 25.81 3.99 -9.90
C MET A 102 25.82 4.82 -8.62
N VAL A 103 26.20 4.19 -7.50
CA VAL A 103 26.12 4.82 -6.17
C VAL A 103 26.96 6.09 -6.07
N ILE A 104 28.09 6.15 -6.78
CA ILE A 104 29.00 7.31 -6.80
C ILE A 104 28.36 8.57 -7.40
N ASP A 105 27.37 8.42 -8.28
CA ASP A 105 26.68 9.51 -8.96
C ASP A 105 25.20 9.63 -8.52
N TYR A 106 24.79 8.85 -7.52
CA TYR A 106 23.39 8.72 -7.15
C TYR A 106 22.91 9.96 -6.38
N PRO A 107 21.87 10.68 -6.84
CA PRO A 107 21.41 11.89 -6.16
C PRO A 107 20.84 11.58 -4.77
N ILE A 108 21.32 12.32 -3.76
CA ILE A 108 20.85 12.18 -2.38
C ILE A 108 19.34 12.43 -2.27
N GLU A 109 18.79 13.37 -3.04
CA GLU A 109 17.36 13.65 -3.03
C GLU A 109 16.54 12.49 -3.61
N SER A 110 17.06 11.79 -4.62
CA SER A 110 16.45 10.56 -5.14
C SER A 110 16.49 9.43 -4.10
N TRP A 111 17.54 9.36 -3.27
CA TRP A 111 17.65 8.39 -2.19
C TRP A 111 16.61 8.67 -1.11
N LYS A 112 16.58 9.91 -0.60
CA LYS A 112 15.62 10.36 0.42
C LYS A 112 14.18 10.12 -0.04
N LYS A 113 13.85 10.54 -1.27
CA LYS A 113 12.51 10.35 -1.84
C LYS A 113 12.13 8.86 -1.94
N THR A 114 13.07 7.99 -2.32
CA THR A 114 12.82 6.55 -2.38
C THR A 114 12.51 5.99 -1.00
N PHE A 115 13.26 6.37 0.03
CA PHE A 115 13.02 5.92 1.39
C PHE A 115 11.74 6.48 2.00
N ALA A 116 11.46 7.77 1.78
CA ALA A 116 10.25 8.42 2.24
C ALA A 116 8.98 7.68 1.74
N VAL A 117 8.94 7.33 0.45
CA VAL A 117 7.78 6.60 -0.10
C VAL A 117 7.82 5.11 0.26
N ASN A 118 8.92 4.42 -0.04
CA ASN A 118 8.96 2.95 -0.01
C ASN A 118 9.18 2.37 1.38
N VAL A 119 9.67 3.16 2.34
CA VAL A 119 9.99 2.70 3.70
C VAL A 119 9.16 3.44 4.73
N GLU A 120 9.28 4.77 4.83
CA GLU A 120 8.54 5.56 5.82
C GLU A 120 7.04 5.46 5.58
N GLY A 121 6.59 5.62 4.32
CA GLY A 121 5.18 5.46 3.99
C GLY A 121 4.61 4.08 4.31
N VAL A 122 5.39 3.01 4.09
CA VAL A 122 4.99 1.64 4.50
C VAL A 122 4.93 1.54 6.02
N PHE A 123 5.91 2.11 6.73
CA PHE A 123 5.93 2.13 8.18
C PHE A 123 4.74 2.87 8.78
N PHE A 124 4.41 4.07 8.30
CA PHE A 124 3.23 4.82 8.76
C PHE A 124 1.96 4.03 8.50
N CYS A 125 1.83 3.46 7.30
CA CYS A 125 0.70 2.60 6.93
C CYS A 125 0.53 1.42 7.91
N TYR A 126 1.62 0.73 8.23
CA TYR A 126 1.61 -0.39 9.17
C TYR A 126 1.24 0.07 10.58
N LYS A 127 1.89 1.13 11.08
CA LYS A 127 1.69 1.68 12.43
C LYS A 127 0.22 2.05 12.66
N TYR A 128 -0.36 2.85 11.78
CA TYR A 128 -1.72 3.35 11.97
C TYR A 128 -2.79 2.29 11.70
N ALA A 129 -2.57 1.39 10.73
CA ALA A 129 -3.44 0.24 10.55
C ALA A 129 -3.43 -0.69 11.77
N ALA A 130 -2.25 -1.00 12.31
CA ALA A 130 -2.12 -1.83 13.51
C ALA A 130 -2.82 -1.19 14.71
N ARG A 131 -2.58 0.11 14.95
CA ARG A 131 -3.26 0.86 16.03
C ARG A 131 -4.79 0.79 15.89
N GLN A 132 -5.32 0.98 14.68
CA GLN A 132 -6.75 0.88 14.40
C GLN A 132 -7.28 -0.54 14.62
N MET A 133 -6.59 -1.56 14.12
CA MET A 133 -6.99 -2.97 14.26
C MET A 133 -6.96 -3.45 15.72
N ILE A 134 -5.95 -3.02 16.50
CA ILE A 134 -5.87 -3.30 17.94
C ILE A 134 -7.06 -2.66 18.67
N ALA A 135 -7.36 -1.39 18.40
CA ALA A 135 -8.50 -0.70 19.01
C ALA A 135 -9.84 -1.37 18.69
N GLN A 136 -9.97 -1.98 17.51
CA GLN A 136 -11.17 -2.74 17.12
C GLN A 136 -11.29 -4.12 17.77
N GLY A 137 -10.19 -4.69 18.28
CA GLY A 137 -10.19 -5.96 19.03
C GLY A 137 -10.60 -7.22 18.24
N ARG A 138 -10.66 -7.17 16.90
CA ARG A 138 -11.11 -8.28 16.04
C ARG A 138 -10.05 -8.82 15.07
N GLY A 139 -8.78 -8.46 15.31
CA GLY A 139 -7.65 -8.84 14.48
C GLY A 139 -7.57 -8.05 13.16
N GLY A 140 -6.77 -8.56 12.22
CA GLY A 140 -6.62 -7.93 10.90
C GLY A 140 -5.50 -8.50 10.04
N ARG A 141 -5.33 -7.95 8.84
CA ARG A 141 -4.30 -8.34 7.88
C ARG A 141 -3.56 -7.11 7.38
N ILE A 142 -2.24 -7.11 7.51
CA ILE A 142 -1.37 -6.06 6.96
C ILE A 142 -0.47 -6.70 5.91
N VAL A 143 -0.42 -6.11 4.71
CA VAL A 143 0.36 -6.62 3.59
C VAL A 143 1.14 -5.48 2.93
N GLY A 144 2.46 -5.60 2.86
CA GLY A 144 3.33 -4.63 2.17
C GLY A 144 3.82 -5.10 0.80
N ALA A 145 4.05 -4.13 -0.08
CA ALA A 145 4.68 -4.36 -1.38
C ALA A 145 6.21 -4.36 -1.26
N SER A 146 6.81 -5.55 -1.23
CA SER A 146 8.26 -5.71 -1.44
C SER A 146 8.56 -5.78 -2.96
N SER A 147 9.56 -6.56 -3.35
CA SER A 147 9.97 -6.83 -4.73
C SER A 147 10.91 -8.04 -4.76
N ILE A 148 11.11 -8.66 -5.92
CA ILE A 148 12.29 -9.51 -6.13
C ILE A 148 13.59 -8.77 -5.77
N ALA A 149 13.64 -7.44 -5.96
CA ALA A 149 14.74 -6.57 -5.53
C ALA A 149 14.91 -6.51 -4.00
N GLY A 150 13.87 -6.84 -3.24
CA GLY A 150 13.94 -7.02 -1.79
C GLY A 150 14.50 -8.38 -1.36
N LYS A 151 14.66 -9.33 -2.28
CA LYS A 151 15.27 -10.66 -2.04
C LYS A 151 16.68 -10.75 -2.60
N ARG A 152 16.90 -10.17 -3.78
CA ARG A 152 18.19 -10.12 -4.46
C ARG A 152 18.35 -8.75 -5.10
N SER A 153 19.40 -8.04 -4.73
CA SER A 153 19.72 -6.73 -5.30
C SER A 153 20.34 -6.85 -6.69
N SER A 154 20.31 -5.75 -7.44
CA SER A 154 20.98 -5.58 -8.73
C SER A 154 21.83 -4.30 -8.71
N ALA A 155 22.91 -4.29 -9.48
CA ALA A 155 23.72 -3.09 -9.66
C ALA A 155 22.84 -1.92 -10.12
N GLN A 156 23.22 -0.70 -9.71
CA GLN A 156 22.53 0.55 -10.04
C GLN A 156 21.13 0.77 -9.42
N PHE A 157 20.60 -0.21 -8.66
CA PHE A 157 19.32 -0.11 -7.96
C PHE A 157 19.48 -0.11 -6.43
N SER A 158 20.52 0.53 -5.91
CA SER A 158 20.87 0.51 -4.48
C SER A 158 19.73 1.02 -3.59
N ALA A 159 19.19 2.22 -3.88
CA ALA A 159 18.10 2.81 -3.10
C ALA A 159 16.82 1.97 -3.14
N TYR A 160 16.43 1.52 -4.34
CA TYR A 160 15.23 0.70 -4.51
C TYR A 160 15.37 -0.64 -3.78
N SER A 161 16.47 -1.36 -4.02
CA SER A 161 16.71 -2.66 -3.39
C SER A 161 16.76 -2.51 -1.87
N ALA A 162 17.55 -1.57 -1.35
CA ALA A 162 17.61 -1.30 0.10
C ALA A 162 16.21 -1.03 0.69
N SER A 163 15.40 -0.20 0.02
CA SER A 163 14.03 0.07 0.48
C SER A 163 13.15 -1.20 0.51
N LYS A 164 13.26 -2.09 -0.48
CA LYS A 164 12.46 -3.31 -0.56
C LYS A 164 12.96 -4.43 0.37
N PHE A 165 14.24 -4.43 0.72
CA PHE A 165 14.78 -5.21 1.84
C PHE A 165 14.25 -4.70 3.18
N ALA A 166 14.21 -3.37 3.39
CA ALA A 166 13.66 -2.77 4.60
C ALA A 166 12.19 -3.14 4.82
N VAL A 167 11.35 -3.14 3.77
CA VAL A 167 9.95 -3.61 3.85
C VAL A 167 9.88 -5.05 4.38
N ARG A 168 10.77 -5.96 3.95
CA ARG A 168 10.78 -7.35 4.45
C ARG A 168 11.16 -7.43 5.93
N GLY A 169 12.20 -6.71 6.33
CA GLY A 169 12.63 -6.66 7.73
C GLY A 169 11.53 -6.11 8.63
N LEU A 170 10.91 -5.01 8.21
CA LEU A 170 9.78 -4.40 8.91
C LEU A 170 8.59 -5.37 9.03
N THR A 171 8.18 -6.01 7.92
CA THR A 171 7.11 -7.01 7.92
C THR A 171 7.37 -8.14 8.90
N GLN A 172 8.60 -8.69 8.92
CA GLN A 172 8.94 -9.79 9.81
C GLN A 172 8.87 -9.36 11.29
N SER A 173 9.39 -8.18 11.62
CA SER A 173 9.34 -7.64 12.98
C SER A 173 7.91 -7.45 13.47
N LEU A 174 7.07 -6.77 12.67
CA LEU A 174 5.69 -6.48 13.09
C LEU A 174 4.79 -7.73 13.10
N ALA A 175 5.09 -8.75 12.29
CA ALA A 175 4.38 -10.02 12.36
C ALA A 175 4.53 -10.68 13.75
N LEU A 176 5.71 -10.59 14.35
CA LEU A 176 5.97 -11.10 15.70
C LEU A 176 5.25 -10.25 16.75
N GLU A 177 5.40 -8.93 16.65
CA GLU A 177 4.84 -7.95 17.58
C GLU A 177 3.30 -8.00 17.67
N LEU A 178 2.63 -8.13 16.52
CA LEU A 178 1.17 -7.99 16.42
C LEU A 178 0.42 -9.33 16.50
N SER A 179 1.15 -10.46 16.58
CA SER A 179 0.57 -11.81 16.65
C SER A 179 -0.41 -11.99 17.81
N GLN A 180 -0.08 -11.44 18.98
CA GLN A 180 -0.91 -11.47 20.19
C GLN A 180 -2.28 -10.77 20.01
N HIS A 181 -2.41 -9.90 19.01
CA HIS A 181 -3.65 -9.17 18.69
C HIS A 181 -4.46 -9.84 17.56
N GLY A 182 -4.06 -11.03 17.10
CA GLY A 182 -4.72 -11.70 15.96
C GLY A 182 -4.51 -10.99 14.62
N ILE A 183 -3.47 -10.15 14.52
CA ILE A 183 -3.10 -9.43 13.30
C ILE A 183 -1.93 -10.15 12.64
N THR A 184 -2.07 -10.51 11.36
CA THR A 184 -0.96 -11.07 10.59
C THR A 184 -0.33 -10.00 9.72
N VAL A 185 0.99 -10.00 9.61
CA VAL A 185 1.73 -9.08 8.73
C VAL A 185 2.52 -9.88 7.70
N ASN A 186 2.32 -9.59 6.43
CA ASN A 186 2.98 -10.28 5.31
C ASN A 186 3.51 -9.27 4.28
N ALA A 187 4.30 -9.75 3.33
CA ALA A 187 4.72 -8.96 2.17
C ALA A 187 4.74 -9.84 0.93
N TYR A 188 4.38 -9.26 -0.21
CA TYR A 188 4.50 -9.91 -1.51
C TYR A 188 5.70 -9.34 -2.27
N ALA A 189 6.33 -10.17 -3.12
CA ALA A 189 7.57 -9.84 -3.81
C ALA A 189 7.42 -10.14 -5.31
N PRO A 190 6.83 -9.22 -6.09
CA PRO A 190 6.61 -9.43 -7.51
C PRO A 190 7.93 -9.39 -8.29
N GLY A 191 7.95 -10.09 -9.43
CA GLY A 191 8.94 -9.90 -10.48
C GLY A 191 8.67 -8.62 -11.28
N ILE A 192 9.20 -8.54 -12.50
CA ILE A 192 8.88 -7.43 -13.41
C ILE A 192 7.41 -7.57 -13.82
N VAL A 193 6.62 -6.55 -13.52
CA VAL A 193 5.21 -6.44 -13.92
C VAL A 193 5.09 -5.21 -14.79
N PHE A 194 4.51 -5.35 -15.98
CA PHE A 194 4.22 -4.20 -16.84
C PHE A 194 3.14 -3.34 -16.18
N CYS A 195 3.58 -2.25 -15.58
CA CYS A 195 2.75 -1.19 -15.05
C CYS A 195 3.47 0.15 -15.26
N SER A 196 2.76 1.25 -15.09
CA SER A 196 3.28 2.63 -15.26
C SER A 196 4.63 2.87 -14.56
N LEU A 197 4.84 2.27 -13.39
CA LEU A 197 6.08 2.39 -12.61
C LEU A 197 7.31 1.79 -13.31
N VAL A 198 7.12 0.80 -14.19
CA VAL A 198 8.17 0.16 -15.00
C VAL A 198 8.25 0.78 -16.39
N SER A 199 7.11 1.11 -17.00
CA SER A 199 7.07 1.57 -18.39
C SER A 199 7.69 2.95 -18.63
N GLU A 200 7.77 3.81 -17.61
CA GLU A 200 8.36 5.16 -17.73
C GLU A 200 9.89 5.20 -17.55
N ARG A 201 10.53 4.08 -17.16
CA ARG A 201 11.94 4.11 -16.68
C ARG A 201 12.84 2.99 -17.18
N LEU A 202 12.29 1.97 -17.82
CA LEU A 202 13.06 0.84 -18.36
C LEU A 202 13.13 0.82 -19.90
N PHE A 203 12.49 1.78 -20.56
CA PHE A 203 12.54 1.98 -22.01
C PHE A 203 12.61 3.47 -22.33
#